data_AF-A0A348PMA7-F1
#
_entry.id   AF-A0A348PMA7-F1
#
_cell.length_a   1.000
_cell.length_b   1.000
_cell.length_c   1.000
_cell.angle_alpha   90.00
_cell.angle_beta   90.00
_cell.angle_gamma   90.00
#
_symmetry.space_group_name_H-M   'P 1'
#
loop_
_entity.id
_entity.type
_entity.pdbx_description
1 polymer ?
#
loop_
_entity_poly.entity_id
_entity_poly.type
_entity_poly.pdbx_seq_one_letter_code
_entity_poly.pdbx_strand_id
1 'polypeptide(L)'
;TEYIPERVAEKGSFESLRDIFLQLMVITGGDVSETIHWLTNLDQEHNLMPEDYGMGNFVDDLKDQGYIKEGSEEGTFEVTAKSEQKIRKNALEEIFGKLKKGSKGDHKTPYFGQGDETTTDFREFQFGDSLDQIALTESLKNAQINNGTEDFRLTERDLEIQDKDFKAQTSTVLMIDISHSMILYGEDRITPAKKVAMALAELITQKYPKDTLDIIVFGNDA
;
A
#
# COMPACT_ATOMS: atom_id res chain seq x y z
N THR A 1 19.51 -19.33 13.67
CA THR A 1 18.26 -19.22 14.44
C THR A 1 17.18 -19.91 13.64
N GLU A 2 16.62 -20.99 14.18
CA GLU A 2 15.62 -21.82 13.50
C GLU A 2 14.31 -21.03 13.36
N TYR A 3 13.88 -20.81 12.13
CA TYR A 3 12.67 -20.05 11.81
C TYR A 3 11.47 -20.99 11.87
N ILE A 4 10.55 -20.74 12.81
CA ILE A 4 9.31 -21.50 12.94
C ILE A 4 8.15 -20.57 12.51
N PRO A 5 7.53 -20.77 11.34
CA PRO A 5 6.41 -19.95 10.90
C PRO A 5 5.17 -20.19 11.76
N GLU A 6 4.55 -19.10 12.25
CA GLU A 6 3.30 -19.15 13.01
C GLU A 6 2.08 -19.14 12.07
N ARG A 7 1.17 -20.11 12.30
CA ARG A 7 -0.09 -20.40 11.59
C ARG A 7 0.07 -20.98 10.19
N VAL A 8 0.39 -22.26 10.16
CA VAL A 8 0.29 -23.09 8.96
C VAL A 8 -1.14 -23.63 8.87
N ALA A 9 -1.87 -23.18 7.84
CA ALA A 9 -3.02 -23.91 7.27
C ALA A 9 -2.62 -25.38 7.04
N GLU A 10 -3.56 -26.33 7.00
CA GLU A 10 -3.29 -27.78 6.88
C GLU A 10 -1.96 -28.10 6.16
N LYS A 11 -1.03 -28.73 6.90
CA LYS A 11 0.33 -29.02 6.42
C LYS A 11 0.25 -29.69 5.04
N GLY A 12 0.93 -29.12 4.05
CA GLY A 12 0.93 -29.62 2.67
C GLY A 12 -0.13 -29.02 1.75
N SER A 13 -0.99 -28.11 2.22
CA SER A 13 -1.87 -27.33 1.34
C SER A 13 -1.08 -26.37 0.45
N PHE A 14 -1.59 -26.11 -0.76
CA PHE A 14 -1.03 -25.13 -1.68
C PHE A 14 -0.87 -23.75 -1.02
N GLU A 15 -1.87 -23.31 -0.25
CA GLU A 15 -1.84 -22.01 0.44
C GLU A 15 -0.67 -21.90 1.41
N SER A 16 -0.42 -22.96 2.19
CA SER A 16 0.71 -23.00 3.11
C SER A 16 2.04 -22.92 2.35
N LEU A 17 2.20 -23.73 1.32
CA LEU A 17 3.43 -23.78 0.51
C LEU A 17 3.67 -22.44 -0.20
N ARG A 18 2.61 -21.83 -0.73
CA ARG A 18 2.63 -20.48 -1.31
C ARG A 18 3.07 -19.45 -0.28
N ASP A 19 2.55 -19.50 0.94
CA ASP A 19 2.89 -18.49 1.95
C ASP A 19 4.37 -18.62 2.37
N ILE A 20 4.92 -19.83 2.44
CA ILE A 20 6.36 -20.07 2.64
C ILE A 20 7.16 -19.55 1.43
N PHE A 21 6.74 -19.89 0.20
CA PHE A 21 7.35 -19.41 -1.04
C PHE A 21 7.44 -17.88 -1.06
N LEU A 22 6.35 -17.18 -0.75
CA LEU A 22 6.32 -15.71 -0.72
C LEU A 22 7.23 -15.13 0.37
N GLN A 23 7.46 -15.83 1.48
CA GLN A 23 8.43 -15.40 2.49
C GLN A 23 9.88 -15.57 1.99
N LEU A 24 10.18 -16.71 1.36
CA LEU A 24 11.49 -16.97 0.78
C LEU A 24 11.81 -15.97 -0.34
N MET A 25 10.83 -15.58 -1.16
CA MET A 25 10.97 -14.52 -2.18
C MET A 25 11.50 -13.21 -1.60
N VAL A 26 11.15 -12.86 -0.36
CA VAL A 26 11.68 -11.64 0.29
C VAL A 26 13.15 -11.79 0.63
N ILE A 27 13.56 -12.99 1.04
CA ILE A 27 14.93 -13.33 1.44
C ILE A 27 15.85 -13.38 0.21
N THR A 28 15.42 -14.06 -0.85
CA THR A 28 16.14 -14.19 -2.14
C THR A 28 16.08 -12.93 -3.00
N GLY A 29 15.37 -11.89 -2.57
CA GLY A 29 15.28 -10.63 -3.30
C GLY A 29 14.46 -10.70 -4.59
N GLY A 30 13.54 -11.65 -4.69
CA GLY A 30 12.65 -11.81 -5.84
C GLY A 30 13.12 -12.82 -6.88
N ASP A 31 14.23 -13.52 -6.65
CA ASP A 31 14.70 -14.58 -7.54
C ASP A 31 13.84 -15.83 -7.36
N VAL A 32 13.01 -16.15 -8.36
CA VAL A 32 12.10 -17.29 -8.32
C VAL A 32 12.85 -18.62 -8.36
N SER A 33 13.92 -18.71 -9.14
CA SER A 33 14.72 -19.93 -9.28
C SER A 33 15.45 -20.26 -7.99
N GLU A 34 16.07 -19.26 -7.35
CA GLU A 34 16.70 -19.43 -6.05
C GLU A 34 15.66 -19.79 -4.97
N THR A 35 14.49 -19.16 -5.01
CA THR A 35 13.39 -19.44 -4.08
C THR A 35 12.91 -20.89 -4.18
N ILE A 36 12.73 -21.41 -5.39
CA ILE A 36 12.34 -22.81 -5.61
C ILE A 36 13.43 -23.75 -5.09
N HIS A 37 14.70 -23.42 -5.28
CA HIS A 37 15.81 -24.19 -4.74
C HIS A 37 15.76 -24.27 -3.20
N TRP A 38 15.59 -23.13 -2.52
CA TRP A 38 15.44 -23.09 -1.06
C TRP A 38 14.22 -23.85 -0.56
N LEU A 39 13.07 -23.72 -1.24
CA LEU A 39 11.86 -24.43 -0.88
C LEU A 39 12.01 -25.96 -1.06
N THR A 40 12.74 -26.39 -2.10
CA THR A 40 13.07 -27.81 -2.33
C THR A 40 13.91 -28.37 -1.17
N ASN A 41 14.92 -27.62 -0.73
CA ASN A 41 15.77 -28.04 0.38
C ASN A 41 14.96 -28.15 1.69
N LEU A 42 14.05 -27.19 1.94
CA LEU A 42 13.16 -27.22 3.10
C LEU A 42 12.17 -28.39 3.07
N ASP A 43 11.66 -28.73 1.89
CA ASP A 43 10.77 -29.88 1.73
C ASP A 43 11.51 -31.20 2.03
N GLN A 44 12.74 -31.36 1.56
CA GLN A 44 13.57 -32.53 1.84
C GLN A 44 13.86 -32.71 3.34
N GLU A 45 14.01 -31.62 4.08
CA GLU A 45 14.31 -31.66 5.51
C GLU A 45 13.07 -31.84 6.39
N HIS A 46 11.93 -31.25 5.99
CA HIS A 46 10.74 -31.15 6.86
C HIS A 46 9.48 -31.85 6.33
N ASN A 47 9.57 -32.48 5.15
CA ASN A 47 8.46 -33.13 4.45
C ASN A 47 7.24 -32.20 4.42
N LEU A 48 7.39 -31.06 3.74
CA LEU A 48 6.38 -30.00 3.68
C LEU A 48 5.25 -30.37 2.72
N MET A 49 5.58 -31.07 1.63
CA MET A 49 4.66 -31.53 0.60
C MET A 49 4.24 -33.00 0.85
N PRO A 50 3.00 -33.37 0.53
CA PRO A 50 2.53 -34.76 0.61
C PRO A 50 3.11 -35.61 -0.54
N GLU A 51 3.07 -36.95 -0.40
CA GLU A 51 3.71 -37.87 -1.35
C GLU A 51 3.14 -37.81 -2.78
N ASP A 52 1.90 -37.38 -2.94
CA ASP A 52 1.19 -37.25 -4.22
C ASP A 52 1.33 -35.85 -4.85
N TYR A 53 2.04 -34.93 -4.21
CA TYR A 53 2.19 -33.55 -4.66
C TYR A 53 3.66 -33.13 -4.62
N GLY A 54 4.28 -33.01 -5.80
CA GLY A 54 5.70 -32.64 -5.91
C GLY A 54 5.93 -31.16 -6.21
N MET A 55 7.20 -30.75 -6.17
CA MET A 55 7.63 -29.39 -6.53
C MET A 55 7.18 -28.99 -7.95
N GLY A 56 7.16 -29.93 -8.91
CA GLY A 56 6.66 -29.67 -10.25
C GLY A 56 5.19 -29.25 -10.26
N ASN A 57 4.33 -29.97 -9.52
CA ASN A 57 2.92 -29.63 -9.36
C ASN A 57 2.75 -28.25 -8.72
N PHE A 58 3.57 -27.93 -7.72
CA PHE A 58 3.55 -26.62 -7.07
C PHE A 58 3.92 -25.48 -8.01
N VAL A 59 4.96 -25.66 -8.83
CA VAL A 59 5.36 -24.67 -9.84
C VAL A 59 4.26 -24.46 -10.87
N ASP A 60 3.63 -25.54 -11.34
CA ASP A 60 2.50 -25.47 -12.27
C ASP A 60 1.31 -24.72 -11.63
N ASP A 61 0.96 -25.03 -10.39
CA ASP A 61 -0.11 -24.32 -9.66
C ASP A 61 0.23 -22.83 -9.44
N LEU A 62 1.49 -22.49 -9.17
CA LEU A 62 1.93 -21.09 -9.07
C LEU A 62 1.77 -20.35 -10.41
N LYS A 63 2.03 -21.02 -11.54
CA LYS A 63 1.79 -20.47 -12.88
C LYS A 63 0.30 -20.31 -13.17
N ASP A 64 -0.48 -21.35 -12.93
CA ASP A 64 -1.92 -21.39 -13.21
C ASP A 64 -2.69 -20.36 -12.37
N GLN A 65 -2.27 -20.17 -11.12
CA GLN A 65 -2.83 -19.13 -10.26
C GLN A 65 -2.18 -17.75 -10.49
N GLY A 66 -1.22 -17.62 -11.41
CA GLY A 66 -0.62 -16.36 -11.82
C GLY A 66 0.29 -15.70 -10.80
N TYR A 67 0.93 -16.47 -9.91
CA TYR A 67 1.96 -15.99 -8.98
C TYR A 67 3.33 -15.87 -9.65
N ILE A 68 3.63 -16.75 -10.61
CA ILE A 68 4.84 -16.70 -11.44
C ILE A 68 4.45 -16.79 -12.91
N LYS A 69 5.35 -16.37 -13.79
CA LYS A 69 5.22 -16.48 -15.24
C LYS A 69 6.54 -16.94 -15.84
N GLU A 70 6.51 -17.42 -17.07
CA GLU A 70 7.73 -17.65 -17.83
C GLU A 70 8.46 -16.33 -18.05
N GLY A 71 9.77 -16.36 -17.82
CA GLY A 71 10.64 -15.21 -17.97
C GLY A 71 11.03 -14.95 -19.41
N SER A 72 11.89 -13.95 -19.57
CA SER A 72 12.40 -13.52 -20.89
C SER A 72 13.29 -14.59 -21.55
N GLU A 73 13.95 -15.42 -20.76
CA GLU A 73 14.77 -16.54 -21.23
C GLU A 73 14.03 -17.87 -21.04
N GLU A 74 14.19 -18.77 -22.00
CA GLU A 74 13.53 -20.07 -21.99
C GLU A 74 13.98 -20.89 -20.77
N GLY A 75 13.03 -21.32 -19.95
CA GLY A 75 13.29 -22.05 -18.70
C GLY A 75 13.51 -21.17 -17.47
N THR A 76 13.44 -19.84 -17.60
CA THR A 76 13.44 -18.93 -16.44
C THR A 76 12.02 -18.59 -15.99
N PHE A 77 11.87 -18.24 -14.71
CA PHE A 77 10.61 -17.78 -14.13
C PHE A 77 10.76 -16.38 -13.57
N GLU A 78 9.73 -15.56 -13.79
CA GLU A 78 9.63 -14.22 -13.26
C GLU A 78 8.44 -14.12 -12.31
N VAL A 79 8.61 -13.32 -11.27
CA VAL A 79 7.53 -12.97 -10.35
C VAL A 79 6.48 -12.11 -11.05
N THR A 80 5.20 -12.29 -10.73
CA THR A 80 4.13 -11.44 -11.26
C THR A 80 3.83 -10.27 -10.33
N ALA A 81 3.20 -9.22 -10.87
CA ALA A 81 2.69 -8.10 -10.07
C ALA A 81 1.70 -8.55 -8.96
N LYS A 82 0.98 -9.67 -9.19
CA LYS A 82 0.10 -10.29 -8.19
C LYS A 82 0.91 -10.75 -6.97
N SER A 83 2.01 -11.45 -7.21
CA SER A 83 2.92 -11.89 -6.14
C SER A 83 3.55 -10.71 -5.42
N GLU A 84 4.07 -9.72 -6.14
CA GLU A 84 4.65 -8.53 -5.54
C GLU A 84 3.65 -7.81 -4.62
N GLN A 85 2.41 -7.62 -5.10
CA GLN A 85 1.35 -7.01 -4.29
C GLN A 85 1.01 -7.88 -3.07
N LYS A 86 0.94 -9.20 -3.23
CA LYS A 86 0.65 -10.12 -2.13
C LYS A 86 1.76 -10.09 -1.07
N ILE A 87 3.03 -10.05 -1.48
CA ILE A 87 4.18 -9.91 -0.57
C ILE A 87 4.08 -8.63 0.24
N ARG A 88 3.81 -7.49 -0.42
CA ARG A 88 3.65 -6.20 0.25
C ARG A 88 2.48 -6.19 1.24
N LYS A 89 1.33 -6.78 0.88
CA LYS A 89 0.18 -6.95 1.78
C LYS A 89 0.50 -7.83 2.98
N ASN A 90 1.15 -8.96 2.75
CA ASN A 90 1.57 -9.86 3.83
C ASN A 90 2.54 -9.14 4.79
N ALA A 91 3.49 -8.35 4.27
CA ALA A 91 4.39 -7.54 5.08
C ALA A 91 3.63 -6.48 5.90
N LEU A 92 2.66 -5.79 5.28
CA LEU A 92 1.79 -4.83 5.98
C LEU A 92 1.02 -5.51 7.12
N GLU A 93 0.38 -6.64 6.85
CA GLU A 93 -0.36 -7.42 7.86
C GLU A 93 0.55 -7.93 8.98
N GLU A 94 1.75 -8.40 8.66
CA GLU A 94 2.73 -8.87 9.65
C GLU A 94 3.19 -7.75 10.58
N ILE A 95 3.52 -6.58 10.02
CA ILE A 95 4.02 -5.42 10.77
C ILE A 95 2.89 -4.76 11.57
N PHE A 96 1.76 -4.45 10.93
CA PHE A 96 0.67 -3.68 11.54
C PHE A 96 -0.37 -4.53 12.26
N GLY A 97 -0.53 -5.80 11.89
CA GLY A 97 -1.42 -6.73 12.60
C GLY A 97 -0.95 -7.06 14.02
N LYS A 98 0.35 -6.91 14.29
CA LYS A 98 0.95 -7.11 15.63
C LYS A 98 1.02 -5.82 16.45
N LEU A 99 0.69 -4.65 15.88
CA LEU A 99 0.70 -3.39 16.63
C LEU A 99 -0.47 -3.34 17.62
N LYS A 100 -0.17 -3.06 18.89
CA LYS A 100 -1.20 -2.73 19.89
C LYS A 100 -1.98 -1.51 19.37
N LYS A 101 -3.31 -1.50 19.51
CA LYS A 101 -4.16 -0.34 19.20
C LYS A 101 -3.59 0.92 19.85
N GLY A 102 -2.94 1.75 19.06
CA GLY A 102 -2.52 3.09 19.46
C GLY A 102 -3.71 4.05 19.49
N SER A 103 -3.46 5.27 19.99
CA SER A 103 -4.44 6.36 19.90
C SER A 103 -4.72 6.70 18.42
N LYS A 104 -5.98 6.95 18.07
CA LYS A 104 -6.37 7.33 16.71
C LYS A 104 -5.75 8.67 16.34
N GLY A 105 -4.86 8.68 15.35
CA GLY A 105 -4.44 9.88 14.64
C GLY A 105 -4.81 9.73 13.17
N ASP A 106 -5.95 10.29 12.76
CA ASP A 106 -6.10 10.67 11.36
C ASP A 106 -5.46 12.05 11.24
N HIS A 107 -4.70 12.27 10.18
CA HIS A 107 -4.17 13.58 9.80
C HIS A 107 -5.31 14.51 9.36
N LYS A 108 -6.30 14.73 10.23
CA LYS A 108 -7.35 15.72 9.99
C LYS A 108 -6.72 17.09 10.17
N THR A 109 -6.61 17.81 9.08
CA THR A 109 -6.28 19.22 9.11
C THR A 109 -7.54 19.99 9.54
N PRO A 110 -7.48 20.84 10.58
CA PRO A 110 -8.62 21.65 11.03
C PRO A 110 -8.89 22.86 10.12
N TYR A 111 -8.30 22.89 8.92
CA TYR A 111 -8.34 24.03 8.02
C TYR A 111 -9.29 23.75 6.87
N PHE A 112 -10.30 24.60 6.70
CA PHE A 112 -11.10 24.71 5.48
C PHE A 112 -10.32 25.58 4.48
N GLY A 113 -10.28 25.22 3.19
CA GLY A 113 -9.41 25.91 2.23
C GLY A 113 -9.57 25.46 0.77
N GLN A 114 -8.61 25.84 -0.09
CA GLN A 114 -8.56 25.42 -1.50
C GLN A 114 -8.27 23.92 -1.61
N GLY A 115 -9.29 23.11 -1.40
CA GLY A 115 -9.33 21.69 -1.68
C GLY A 115 -9.84 21.39 -3.09
N ASP A 116 -9.79 20.12 -3.48
CA ASP A 116 -10.30 19.62 -4.78
C ASP A 116 -11.66 18.91 -4.62
N GLU A 117 -12.08 18.64 -3.37
CA GLU A 117 -13.36 18.01 -3.05
C GLU A 117 -14.29 19.02 -2.37
N THR A 118 -15.47 19.18 -2.94
CA THR A 118 -16.49 20.09 -2.43
C THR A 118 -17.20 19.49 -1.22
N THR A 119 -17.38 20.27 -0.15
CA THR A 119 -18.17 19.86 1.02
C THR A 119 -19.66 19.99 0.74
N THR A 120 -20.49 19.29 1.51
CA THR A 120 -21.95 19.48 1.48
C THR A 120 -22.39 20.73 2.25
N ASP A 121 -21.49 21.29 3.07
CA ASP A 121 -21.78 22.45 3.88
C ASP A 121 -21.70 23.73 3.04
N PHE A 122 -22.68 24.60 3.26
CA PHE A 122 -22.75 25.94 2.68
C PHE A 122 -22.64 26.98 3.78
N ARG A 123 -22.03 28.11 3.44
CA ARG A 123 -21.95 29.28 4.32
C ARG A 123 -22.16 30.57 3.55
N GLU A 124 -22.50 31.64 4.26
CA GLU A 124 -22.62 32.98 3.67
C GLU A 124 -21.27 33.46 3.12
N PHE A 125 -21.32 34.15 1.98
CA PHE A 125 -20.17 34.81 1.37
C PHE A 125 -19.55 35.85 2.29
N GLN A 126 -18.22 35.86 2.35
CA GLN A 126 -17.43 36.87 3.03
C GLN A 126 -16.41 37.49 2.09
N PHE A 127 -16.12 38.77 2.30
CA PHE A 127 -15.14 39.49 1.51
C PHE A 127 -13.76 38.79 1.57
N GLY A 128 -13.26 38.35 0.42
CA GLY A 128 -12.02 37.57 0.29
C GLY A 128 -12.23 36.14 -0.18
N ASP A 129 -13.47 35.64 -0.18
CA ASP A 129 -13.81 34.32 -0.74
C ASP A 129 -13.62 34.28 -2.26
N SER A 130 -13.21 33.11 -2.75
CA SER A 130 -12.93 32.93 -4.17
C SER A 130 -14.21 32.70 -4.96
N LEU A 131 -14.31 33.31 -6.15
CA LEU A 131 -15.51 33.24 -6.99
C LEU A 131 -15.82 31.83 -7.48
N ASP A 132 -14.82 30.96 -7.59
CA ASP A 132 -14.99 29.55 -7.98
C ASP A 132 -15.66 28.68 -6.90
N GLN A 133 -15.79 29.21 -5.67
CA GLN A 133 -16.46 28.53 -4.55
C GLN A 133 -17.92 28.95 -4.39
N ILE A 134 -18.42 29.90 -5.20
CA ILE A 134 -19.81 30.35 -5.13
C ILE A 134 -20.73 29.23 -5.60
N ALA A 135 -21.61 28.79 -4.71
CA ALA A 135 -22.69 27.87 -5.01
C ALA A 135 -23.79 28.62 -5.79
N LEU A 136 -23.66 28.69 -7.11
CA LEU A 136 -24.58 29.48 -7.95
C LEU A 136 -26.04 29.04 -7.79
N THR A 137 -26.30 27.75 -7.67
CA THR A 137 -27.67 27.21 -7.52
C THR A 137 -28.31 27.68 -6.22
N GLU A 138 -27.65 27.47 -5.09
CA GLU A 138 -28.07 27.92 -3.76
C GLU A 138 -28.17 29.45 -3.70
N SER A 139 -27.22 30.15 -4.32
CA SER A 139 -27.22 31.62 -4.36
C SER A 139 -28.41 32.18 -5.14
N LEU A 140 -28.73 31.58 -6.30
CA LEU A 140 -29.90 31.95 -7.10
C LEU A 140 -31.22 31.64 -6.38
N LYS A 141 -31.28 30.49 -5.69
CA LYS A 141 -32.41 30.11 -4.86
C LYS A 141 -32.63 31.14 -3.73
N ASN A 142 -31.58 31.53 -3.03
CA ASN A 142 -31.66 32.54 -1.98
C ASN A 142 -32.07 33.91 -2.53
N ALA A 143 -31.52 34.31 -3.67
CA ALA A 143 -31.91 35.55 -4.35
C ALA A 143 -33.41 35.60 -4.68
N GLN A 144 -33.99 34.50 -5.16
CA GLN A 144 -35.42 34.40 -5.43
C GLN A 144 -36.27 34.45 -4.15
N ILE A 145 -35.83 33.79 -3.08
CA ILE A 145 -36.52 33.81 -1.78
C ILE A 145 -36.51 35.22 -1.18
N ASN A 146 -35.38 35.93 -1.25
CA ASN A 146 -35.18 37.21 -0.58
C ASN A 146 -35.75 38.40 -1.39
N ASN A 147 -35.67 38.35 -2.72
CA ASN A 147 -36.01 39.48 -3.59
C ASN A 147 -37.29 39.27 -4.42
N GLY A 148 -37.89 38.07 -4.38
CA GLY A 148 -39.11 37.75 -5.12
C GLY A 148 -38.88 37.45 -6.61
N THR A 149 -39.96 37.13 -7.32
CA THR A 149 -39.91 36.60 -8.70
C THR A 149 -40.12 37.64 -9.80
N GLU A 150 -40.57 38.86 -9.48
CA GLU A 150 -40.93 39.86 -10.51
C GLU A 150 -39.71 40.60 -11.07
N ASP A 151 -38.75 40.97 -10.21
CA ASP A 151 -37.50 41.63 -10.60
C ASP A 151 -36.31 40.86 -10.00
N PHE A 152 -35.60 40.09 -10.82
CA PHE A 152 -34.43 39.35 -10.35
C PHE A 152 -33.34 40.32 -9.87
N ARG A 153 -33.03 40.25 -8.57
CA ARG A 153 -31.93 40.96 -7.93
C ARG A 153 -31.08 39.96 -7.16
N LEU A 154 -29.78 39.95 -7.45
CA LEU A 154 -28.78 39.18 -6.72
C LEU A 154 -27.93 40.16 -5.92
N THR A 155 -27.92 40.01 -4.61
CA THR A 155 -27.11 40.81 -3.69
C THR A 155 -26.03 39.93 -3.05
N GLU A 156 -25.02 40.57 -2.46
CA GLU A 156 -23.94 39.86 -1.75
C GLU A 156 -24.46 38.93 -0.63
N ARG A 157 -25.58 39.28 0.00
CA ARG A 157 -26.23 38.47 1.05
C ARG A 157 -26.91 37.21 0.53
N ASP A 158 -27.14 37.16 -0.78
CA ASP A 158 -27.74 36.00 -1.43
C ASP A 158 -26.65 35.00 -1.85
N LEU A 159 -25.37 35.40 -1.85
CA LEU A 159 -24.27 34.53 -2.24
C LEU A 159 -23.95 33.52 -1.14
N GLU A 160 -23.99 32.24 -1.51
CA GLU A 160 -23.48 31.15 -0.68
C GLU A 160 -22.18 30.60 -1.25
N ILE A 161 -21.28 30.28 -0.33
CA ILE A 161 -20.02 29.60 -0.59
C ILE A 161 -20.17 28.15 -0.21
N GLN A 162 -19.76 27.29 -1.14
CA GLN A 162 -19.55 25.88 -0.87
C GLN A 162 -18.06 25.67 -0.59
N ASP A 163 -17.74 25.31 0.65
CA ASP A 163 -16.35 25.08 1.04
C ASP A 163 -15.80 23.83 0.33
N LYS A 164 -14.47 23.73 0.30
CA LYS A 164 -13.76 22.55 -0.20
C LYS A 164 -12.92 21.98 0.93
N ASP A 165 -12.88 20.65 1.03
CA ASP A 165 -12.06 19.95 2.00
C ASP A 165 -10.58 20.10 1.61
N PHE A 166 -9.81 20.78 2.45
CA PHE A 166 -8.37 20.82 2.29
C PHE A 166 -7.77 19.46 2.68
N LYS A 167 -7.17 18.77 1.71
CA LYS A 167 -6.34 17.58 1.97
C LYS A 167 -4.88 17.94 1.74
N ALA A 168 -4.09 17.93 2.82
CA ALA A 168 -2.65 18.06 2.71
C ALA A 168 -2.07 16.82 2.02
N GLN A 169 -1.23 17.03 0.99
CA GLN A 169 -0.43 15.98 0.38
C GLN A 169 0.89 15.82 1.16
N THR A 170 1.35 14.59 1.31
CA THR A 170 2.63 14.28 1.96
C THR A 170 3.59 13.62 0.97
N SER A 171 4.85 14.05 0.97
CA SER A 171 5.95 13.39 0.27
C SER A 171 6.88 12.73 1.30
N THR A 172 6.98 11.40 1.23
CA THR A 172 7.78 10.60 2.14
C THR A 172 9.03 10.08 1.43
N VAL A 173 10.21 10.30 2.01
CA VAL A 173 11.47 9.70 1.52
C VAL A 173 11.94 8.67 2.53
N LEU A 174 12.05 7.41 2.10
CA LEU A 174 12.58 6.30 2.90
C LEU A 174 14.02 6.02 2.49
N MET A 175 14.95 6.15 3.42
CA MET A 175 16.36 5.83 3.20
C MET A 175 16.71 4.47 3.80
N ILE A 176 17.26 3.56 3.01
CA ILE A 176 17.64 2.20 3.42
C ILE A 176 19.16 2.04 3.33
N ASP A 177 19.78 1.73 4.47
CA ASP A 177 21.20 1.36 4.53
C ASP A 177 21.40 -0.04 3.93
N ILE A 178 22.35 -0.16 2.99
CA ILE A 178 22.78 -1.44 2.40
C ILE A 178 24.27 -1.71 2.67
N SER A 179 24.87 -0.99 3.62
CA SER A 179 26.27 -1.16 4.03
C SER A 179 26.54 -2.52 4.68
N HIS A 180 27.82 -2.85 4.81
CA HIS A 180 28.26 -4.13 5.37
C HIS A 180 27.69 -4.42 6.77
N SER A 181 27.39 -3.41 7.60
CA SER A 181 26.79 -3.61 8.93
C SER A 181 25.34 -4.10 8.91
N MET A 182 24.67 -4.04 7.76
CA MET A 182 23.31 -4.55 7.59
C MET A 182 23.28 -6.06 7.34
N ILE A 183 24.42 -6.64 6.94
CA ILE A 183 24.59 -8.05 6.58
C ILE A 183 25.55 -8.77 7.55
N LEU A 184 26.56 -8.08 8.11
CA LEU A 184 27.49 -8.63 9.11
C LEU A 184 26.98 -8.53 10.56
N TYR A 185 27.51 -9.41 11.41
CA TYR A 185 27.22 -9.65 12.84
C TYR A 185 26.19 -10.73 13.17
N GLY A 186 25.92 -11.66 12.25
CA GLY A 186 25.15 -12.87 12.54
C GLY A 186 23.65 -12.66 12.70
N GLU A 187 23.17 -11.43 12.50
CA GLU A 187 21.76 -11.07 12.42
C GLU A 187 21.47 -10.41 11.08
N ASP A 188 20.50 -10.95 10.34
CA ASP A 188 19.99 -10.36 9.09
C ASP A 188 19.12 -9.14 9.40
N ARG A 189 19.69 -7.94 9.25
CA ARG A 189 18.99 -6.67 9.49
C ARG A 189 18.37 -6.09 8.22
N ILE A 190 18.85 -6.52 7.05
CA ILE A 190 18.36 -6.04 5.76
C ILE A 190 16.96 -6.59 5.46
N THR A 191 16.68 -7.86 5.76
CA THR A 191 15.36 -8.46 5.52
C THR A 191 14.25 -7.80 6.33
N PRO A 192 14.40 -7.55 7.65
CA PRO A 192 13.45 -6.75 8.42
C PRO A 192 13.24 -5.34 7.83
N ALA A 193 14.31 -4.67 7.40
CA ALA A 193 14.22 -3.34 6.79
C ALA A 193 13.41 -3.36 5.48
N LYS A 194 13.67 -4.33 4.60
CA LYS A 194 12.89 -4.55 3.36
C LYS A 194 11.41 -4.78 3.67
N LYS A 195 11.10 -5.61 4.68
CA LYS A 195 9.70 -5.87 5.11
C LYS A 195 9.00 -4.59 5.57
N VAL A 196 9.66 -3.78 6.40
CA VAL A 196 9.10 -2.49 6.86
C VAL A 196 8.89 -1.54 5.68
N ALA A 197 9.84 -1.46 4.75
CA ALA A 197 9.72 -0.64 3.54
C ALA A 197 8.52 -1.06 2.68
N MET A 198 8.37 -2.36 2.42
CA MET A 198 7.24 -2.92 1.67
C MET A 198 5.90 -2.66 2.37
N ALA A 199 5.85 -2.83 3.69
CA ALA A 199 4.67 -2.53 4.49
C ALA A 199 4.29 -1.04 4.39
N LEU A 200 5.26 -0.13 4.51
CA LEU A 200 5.02 1.30 4.39
C LEU A 200 4.54 1.69 2.99
N ALA A 201 5.14 1.11 1.94
CA ALA A 201 4.72 1.32 0.56
C ALA A 201 3.26 0.89 0.36
N GLU A 202 2.89 -0.30 0.83
CA GLU A 202 1.51 -0.78 0.72
C GLU A 202 0.53 0.10 1.50
N LEU A 203 0.92 0.56 2.69
CA LEU A 203 0.09 1.45 3.51
C LEU A 203 -0.19 2.76 2.78
N ILE A 204 0.85 3.41 2.23
CA ILE A 204 0.73 4.68 1.54
C ILE A 204 -0.11 4.50 0.28
N THR A 205 0.20 3.51 -0.56
CA THR A 205 -0.54 3.28 -1.82
C THR A 205 -2.02 2.96 -1.58
N GLN A 206 -2.36 2.22 -0.52
CA GLN A 206 -3.76 1.89 -0.22
C GLN A 206 -4.53 3.00 0.51
N LYS A 207 -3.93 3.61 1.54
CA LYS A 207 -4.63 4.57 2.42
C LYS A 207 -4.53 6.01 1.92
N TYR A 208 -3.43 6.36 1.28
CA TYR A 208 -3.10 7.73 0.88
C TYR A 208 -2.67 7.79 -0.60
N PRO A 209 -3.57 7.49 -1.56
CA PRO A 209 -3.23 7.36 -2.98
C PRO A 209 -2.75 8.67 -3.65
N LYS A 210 -2.93 9.82 -2.98
CA LYS A 210 -2.44 11.14 -3.43
C LYS A 210 -1.07 11.51 -2.84
N ASP A 211 -0.52 10.72 -1.92
CA ASP A 211 0.80 10.92 -1.32
C ASP A 211 1.89 10.24 -2.16
N THR A 212 3.12 10.73 -2.03
CA THR A 212 4.29 10.15 -2.73
C THR A 212 5.23 9.44 -1.76
N LEU A 213 5.84 8.35 -2.22
CA LEU A 213 6.89 7.62 -1.51
C LEU A 213 8.08 7.42 -2.45
N ASP A 214 9.23 7.94 -2.04
CA ASP A 214 10.51 7.73 -2.71
C ASP A 214 11.42 6.87 -1.83
N ILE A 215 12.09 5.87 -2.41
CA ILE A 215 13.00 4.97 -1.68
C ILE A 215 14.42 5.21 -2.20
N ILE A 216 15.33 5.53 -1.29
CA ILE A 216 16.75 5.76 -1.58
C ILE A 216 17.56 4.69 -0.85
N VAL A 217 18.37 3.94 -1.57
CA VAL A 217 19.34 3.01 -0.98
C VAL A 217 20.70 3.71 -0.89
N PHE A 218 21.44 3.49 0.19
CA PHE A 218 22.78 4.06 0.37
C PHE A 218 23.75 3.04 0.97
N GLY A 219 25.00 3.06 0.50
CA GLY A 219 26.07 2.15 0.92
C GLY A 219 27.35 2.44 0.16
N ASN A 220 28.43 1.71 0.47
CA ASN A 220 29.73 1.93 -0.17
C ASN A 220 29.76 1.58 -1.67
N ASP A 221 28.83 0.74 -2.11
CA ASP A 221 28.67 0.31 -3.51
C ASP A 221 27.35 0.82 -4.13
N ALA A 222 26.75 1.88 -3.57
CA ALA A 222 25.49 2.46 -4.04
C ALA A 222 25.68 3.45 -5.21
#